data_AF-A0A9P1IUM0-F1
#
_entry.id   AF-A0A9P1IUM0-F1
#
_cell.length_a   1.000
_cell.length_b   1.000
_cell.length_c   1.000
_cell.angle_alpha   90.00
_cell.angle_beta   90.00
_cell.angle_gamma   90.00
#
_symmetry.space_group_name_H-M   'P 1'
#
loop_
_entity.id
_entity.type
_entity.pdbx_description
1 polymer ?
#
loop_
_entity_poly.entity_id
_entity_poly.type
_entity_poly.pdbx_seq_one_letter_code
_entity_poly.pdbx_strand_id
1 'polypeptide(L)'
;MNLRLKKVKKIRWILLNFQIWTILTDLSFTVFTMPYVFLTSGTISFLGLFEYFDIPSKFQMFFVQMMFGVLSMSIIAIFENRHSAISTITFTVPKGFRKVLFYFFNLVFQAISFSSYLLTDYDTEYYKIIILKTISPCPDPLFFKKSTHIISMKPIIVALAVLICLLVLALQTGFFILHSIYHLVYAFNISISRNTRQLQKKFIISLLIQVTIPFAIVGFPLGLSILTTFFGIQSQVLACQTFLALGMHGFIASISFIISHKEIRDYTMGLFWKAVRVNKKMSNVIDTSFVI
;
A
#
# COMPACT_ATOMS: atom_id res chain seq x y z
N MET A 1 22.29 7.30 28.53
CA MET A 1 20.87 7.72 28.38
C MET A 1 20.53 8.23 26.97
N ASN A 2 21.40 9.00 26.29
CA ASN A 2 21.12 9.61 24.97
C ASN A 2 20.92 8.65 23.77
N LEU A 3 21.57 7.49 23.74
CA LEU A 3 21.49 6.55 22.60
C LEU A 3 20.15 5.78 22.53
N ARG A 4 19.56 5.41 23.67
CA ARG A 4 18.24 4.76 23.73
C ARG A 4 17.13 5.71 23.27
N LEU A 5 17.17 6.97 23.73
CA LEU A 5 16.20 8.00 23.31
C LEU A 5 16.30 8.30 21.81
N LYS A 6 17.52 8.39 21.24
CA LYS A 6 17.73 8.55 19.79
C LYS A 6 17.18 7.36 19.00
N LYS A 7 17.37 6.12 19.47
CA LYS A 7 16.82 4.91 18.81
C LYS A 7 15.28 4.87 18.85
N VAL A 8 14.66 5.20 19.97
CA VAL A 8 13.20 5.24 20.11
C VAL A 8 12.59 6.35 19.24
N LYS A 9 13.17 7.55 19.24
CA LYS A 9 12.73 8.65 18.36
C LYS A 9 12.82 8.27 16.89
N LYS A 10 13.93 7.64 16.46
CA LYS A 10 14.10 7.19 15.07
C LYS A 10 13.04 6.19 14.62
N ILE A 11 12.62 5.28 15.51
CA ILE A 11 11.59 4.28 15.21
C ILE A 11 10.24 4.93 14.96
N ARG A 12 9.86 5.90 15.81
CA ARG A 12 8.61 6.64 15.69
C ARG A 12 8.51 7.38 14.35
N TRP A 13 9.60 8.03 13.92
CA TRP A 13 9.64 8.72 12.62
C TRP A 13 9.47 7.76 11.44
N ILE A 14 10.05 6.57 11.50
CA ILE A 14 9.95 5.59 10.42
C ILE A 14 8.53 5.00 10.33
N LEU A 15 7.90 4.72 11.47
CA LEU A 15 6.49 4.31 11.52
C LEU A 15 5.56 5.41 11.01
N LEU A 16 5.81 6.66 11.41
CA LEU A 16 5.05 7.81 10.94
C LEU A 16 5.20 8.00 9.43
N ASN A 17 6.43 7.89 8.90
CA ASN A 17 6.69 7.97 7.47
C ASN A 17 5.86 6.94 6.69
N PHE A 18 5.83 5.68 7.14
CA PHE A 18 4.99 4.66 6.52
C PHE A 18 3.51 5.04 6.53
N GLN A 19 2.97 5.47 7.67
CA GLN A 19 1.56 5.86 7.76
C GLN A 19 1.24 7.07 6.88
N ILE A 20 2.12 8.07 6.78
CA ILE A 20 1.97 9.20 5.87
C ILE A 20 1.88 8.71 4.43
N TRP A 21 2.80 7.84 4.00
CA TRP A 21 2.79 7.31 2.63
C TRP A 21 1.59 6.40 2.36
N THR A 22 1.11 5.66 3.36
CA THR A 22 -0.15 4.91 3.26
C THR A 22 -1.32 5.85 3.00
N ILE A 23 -1.49 6.91 3.80
CA ILE A 23 -2.58 7.87 3.65
C ILE A 23 -2.48 8.60 2.30
N LEU A 24 -1.29 9.06 1.91
CA LEU A 24 -1.09 9.74 0.63
C LEU A 24 -1.39 8.82 -0.57
N THR A 25 -1.03 7.54 -0.48
CA THR A 25 -1.34 6.56 -1.52
C THR A 25 -2.86 6.33 -1.61
N ASP A 26 -3.54 6.17 -0.48
CA ASP A 26 -5.00 6.05 -0.45
C ASP A 26 -5.70 7.28 -1.05
N LEU A 27 -5.29 8.49 -0.66
CA LEU A 27 -5.85 9.73 -1.21
C LEU A 27 -5.58 9.84 -2.72
N SER A 28 -4.38 9.48 -3.17
CA SER A 28 -4.05 9.47 -4.59
C SER A 28 -4.94 8.54 -5.40
N PHE A 29 -5.25 7.38 -4.84
CA PHE A 29 -5.98 6.33 -5.51
C PHE A 29 -7.50 6.54 -5.43
N THR A 30 -8.04 6.93 -4.27
CA THR A 30 -9.48 7.02 -4.02
C THR A 30 -10.08 8.40 -4.31
N VAL A 31 -9.33 9.48 -4.10
CA VAL A 31 -9.83 10.86 -4.24
C VAL A 31 -9.31 11.51 -5.52
N PHE A 32 -8.01 11.46 -5.77
CA PHE A 32 -7.42 12.16 -6.91
C PHE A 32 -7.70 11.46 -8.23
N THR A 33 -7.47 10.15 -8.33
CA THR A 33 -7.60 9.43 -9.59
C THR A 33 -8.89 8.62 -9.71
N MET A 34 -9.29 7.91 -8.64
CA MET A 34 -10.44 7.00 -8.62
C MET A 34 -10.53 6.14 -9.89
N PRO A 35 -9.54 5.24 -10.10
CA PRO A 35 -9.43 4.47 -11.32
C PRO A 35 -10.52 3.39 -11.42
N TYR A 36 -11.15 3.31 -12.59
CA TYR A 36 -12.09 2.28 -12.98
C TYR A 36 -11.48 1.44 -14.11
N VAL A 37 -11.08 0.20 -13.81
CA VAL A 37 -10.29 -0.63 -14.73
C VAL A 37 -11.13 -1.73 -15.34
N PHE A 38 -10.96 -1.92 -16.65
CA PHE A 38 -11.50 -3.02 -17.42
C PHE A 38 -10.35 -4.01 -17.71
N LEU A 39 -10.21 -5.02 -16.84
CA LEU A 39 -9.02 -5.89 -16.81
C LEU A 39 -8.75 -6.60 -18.14
N THR A 40 -9.77 -7.20 -18.75
CA THR A 40 -9.61 -8.01 -19.96
C THR A 40 -9.44 -7.20 -21.24
N SER A 41 -9.94 -5.96 -21.26
CA SER A 41 -9.73 -5.05 -22.38
C SER A 41 -8.48 -4.20 -22.25
N GLY A 42 -7.83 -4.20 -21.08
CA GLY A 42 -6.63 -3.39 -20.83
C GLY A 42 -6.90 -1.90 -20.88
N THR A 43 -8.11 -1.48 -20.50
CA THR A 43 -8.52 -0.07 -20.49
C THR A 43 -8.79 0.42 -19.08
N ILE A 44 -8.64 1.73 -18.88
CA ILE A 44 -8.85 2.40 -17.61
C ILE A 44 -9.57 3.71 -17.84
N SER A 45 -10.55 4.01 -16.99
CA SER A 45 -11.16 5.32 -16.89
C SER A 45 -10.85 5.94 -15.54
N PHE A 46 -10.80 7.26 -15.47
CA PHE A 46 -10.61 8.01 -14.24
C PHE A 46 -11.87 8.81 -13.90
N LEU A 47 -12.14 8.90 -12.59
CA LEU A 47 -13.36 9.50 -12.06
C LEU A 47 -13.08 10.47 -10.90
N GLY A 48 -11.82 10.61 -10.48
CA GLY A 48 -11.43 11.43 -9.33
C GLY A 48 -11.28 12.92 -9.66
N LEU A 49 -10.73 13.68 -8.71
CA LEU A 49 -10.51 15.12 -8.86
C LEU A 49 -9.62 15.49 -10.06
N PHE A 50 -8.65 14.66 -10.42
CA PHE A 50 -7.77 14.94 -11.55
C PHE A 50 -8.52 14.93 -12.87
N GLU A 51 -9.51 14.06 -13.00
CA GLU A 51 -10.41 14.06 -14.14
C GLU A 51 -11.28 15.32 -14.18
N TYR A 52 -11.74 15.83 -13.03
CA TYR A 52 -12.50 17.09 -12.96
C TYR A 52 -11.70 18.31 -13.46
N PHE A 53 -10.37 18.28 -13.30
CA PHE A 53 -9.45 19.31 -13.79
C PHE A 53 -8.84 18.99 -15.16
N ASP A 54 -9.41 18.04 -15.90
CA ASP A 54 -8.94 17.61 -17.23
C ASP A 54 -7.45 17.19 -17.27
N ILE A 55 -6.93 16.64 -16.17
CA ILE A 55 -5.54 16.15 -16.10
C ILE A 55 -5.40 14.88 -16.95
N PRO A 56 -4.39 14.78 -17.84
CA PRO A 56 -4.22 13.64 -18.74
C PRO A 56 -4.13 12.28 -18.03
N SER A 57 -4.85 11.27 -18.53
CA SER A 57 -4.89 9.92 -17.96
C SER A 57 -3.51 9.29 -17.76
N LYS A 58 -2.56 9.48 -18.69
CA LYS A 58 -1.18 9.00 -18.56
C LYS A 58 -0.46 9.57 -17.34
N PHE A 59 -0.68 10.85 -17.04
CA PHE A 59 -0.13 11.48 -15.85
C PHE A 59 -0.77 10.90 -14.58
N GLN A 60 -2.09 10.71 -14.58
CA GLN A 60 -2.81 10.10 -13.44
C GLN A 60 -2.28 8.70 -13.11
N MET A 61 -2.06 7.87 -14.15
CA MET A 61 -1.45 6.54 -14.00
C MET A 61 -0.04 6.62 -13.39
N PHE A 62 0.81 7.50 -13.93
CA PHE A 62 2.17 7.67 -13.44
C PHE A 62 2.20 8.16 -11.99
N PHE A 63 1.33 9.10 -11.65
CA PHE A 63 1.20 9.62 -10.30
C PHE A 63 0.84 8.52 -9.28
N VAL A 64 -0.17 7.70 -9.57
CA VAL A 64 -0.57 6.58 -8.71
C VAL A 64 0.53 5.54 -8.60
N GLN A 65 1.17 5.18 -9.72
CA GLN A 65 2.30 4.25 -9.74
C GLN A 65 3.43 4.72 -8.83
N MET A 66 3.79 6.01 -8.89
CA MET A 66 4.83 6.57 -8.03
C MET A 66 4.43 6.54 -6.55
N MET A 67 3.17 6.81 -6.20
CA MET A 67 2.69 6.72 -4.81
C MET A 67 2.81 5.30 -4.26
N PHE A 68 2.36 4.29 -5.00
CA PHE A 68 2.55 2.88 -4.62
C PHE A 68 4.03 2.49 -4.56
N GLY A 69 4.86 3.04 -5.44
CA GLY A 69 6.32 2.88 -5.42
C GLY A 69 6.92 3.38 -4.10
N VAL A 70 6.60 4.61 -3.69
CA VAL A 70 7.11 5.20 -2.43
C VAL A 70 6.54 4.48 -1.21
N LEU A 71 5.28 4.05 -1.23
CA LEU A 71 4.70 3.20 -0.19
C LEU A 71 5.49 1.89 -0.05
N SER A 72 5.79 1.22 -1.16
CA SER A 72 6.60 -0.01 -1.18
C SER A 72 7.97 0.22 -0.53
N MET A 73 8.60 1.36 -0.82
CA MET A 73 9.87 1.74 -0.20
C MET A 73 9.77 1.97 1.30
N SER A 74 8.69 2.57 1.76
CA SER A 74 8.47 2.79 3.18
C SER A 74 8.31 1.48 3.96
N ILE A 75 7.73 0.44 3.34
CA ILE A 75 7.65 -0.93 3.90
C ILE A 75 9.06 -1.53 4.00
N ILE A 76 9.83 -1.49 2.91
CA ILE A 76 11.22 -1.98 2.90
C ILE A 76 12.04 -1.26 3.97
N ALA A 77 11.91 0.06 4.09
CA ALA A 77 12.63 0.87 5.05
C ALA A 77 12.29 0.52 6.51
N ILE A 78 11.03 0.18 6.83
CA ILE A 78 10.66 -0.29 8.16
C ILE A 78 11.39 -1.60 8.49
N PHE A 79 11.29 -2.60 7.63
CA PHE A 79 11.85 -3.93 7.89
C PHE A 79 13.38 -3.92 7.87
N GLU A 80 14.00 -3.19 6.94
CA GLU A 80 15.45 -2.96 6.94
C GLU A 80 15.90 -2.27 8.23
N ASN A 81 15.18 -1.24 8.70
CA ASN A 81 15.56 -0.56 9.93
C ASN A 81 15.33 -1.42 11.19
N ARG A 82 14.52 -2.48 11.10
CA ARG A 82 14.41 -3.51 12.15
C ARG A 82 15.54 -4.49 12.12
N HIS A 83 15.83 -5.01 10.94
CA HIS A 83 16.95 -5.89 10.69
C HIS A 83 18.27 -5.25 11.15
N SER A 84 18.56 -4.03 10.73
CA SER A 84 19.75 -3.25 11.13
C SER A 84 19.80 -2.89 12.63
N ALA A 85 18.70 -3.07 13.40
CA ALA A 85 18.66 -2.79 14.84
C ALA A 85 19.03 -4.01 15.71
N ILE A 86 19.09 -5.21 15.13
CA ILE A 86 19.44 -6.44 15.83
C ILE A 86 20.97 -6.57 15.81
N SER A 87 21.61 -6.56 16.98
CA SER A 87 23.08 -6.49 17.08
C SER A 87 23.81 -7.76 16.65
N THR A 88 23.11 -8.90 16.54
CA THR A 88 23.68 -10.14 16.03
C THR A 88 23.80 -10.17 14.51
N ILE A 89 23.16 -9.23 13.82
CA ILE A 89 23.15 -9.16 12.36
C ILE A 89 24.34 -8.31 11.90
N THR A 90 25.27 -8.92 11.17
CA THR A 90 26.44 -8.26 10.59
C THR A 90 26.18 -7.77 9.17
N PHE A 91 25.45 -8.55 8.38
CA PHE A 91 25.00 -8.17 7.04
C PHE A 91 23.87 -7.15 7.15
N THR A 92 24.14 -5.87 6.85
CA THR A 92 23.15 -4.79 6.88
C THR A 92 23.31 -3.89 5.66
N VAL A 93 22.26 -3.15 5.29
CA VAL A 93 22.37 -2.16 4.21
C VAL A 93 23.40 -1.09 4.63
N PRO A 94 24.46 -0.85 3.83
CA PRO A 94 25.53 0.05 4.22
C PRO A 94 25.02 1.47 4.44
N LYS A 95 25.53 2.15 5.47
CA LYS A 95 25.10 3.52 5.84
C LYS A 95 25.56 4.58 4.82
N GLY A 96 25.02 5.79 4.95
CA GLY A 96 25.42 6.95 4.13
C GLY A 96 24.91 6.86 2.70
N PHE A 97 25.74 7.24 1.73
CA PHE A 97 25.37 7.32 0.31
C PHE A 97 24.89 5.98 -0.28
N ARG A 98 25.51 4.87 0.11
CA ARG A 98 25.11 3.52 -0.34
C ARG A 98 23.67 3.16 0.06
N LYS A 99 23.18 3.66 1.21
CA LYS A 99 21.80 3.49 1.63
C LYS A 99 20.83 4.28 0.75
N VAL A 100 21.20 5.51 0.40
CA VAL A 100 20.44 6.36 -0.53
C VAL A 100 20.35 5.67 -1.89
N LEU A 101 21.48 5.14 -2.38
CA LEU A 101 21.55 4.43 -3.65
C LEU A 101 20.68 3.16 -3.66
N PHE A 102 20.67 2.40 -2.57
CA PHE A 102 19.77 1.24 -2.42
C PHE A 102 18.29 1.64 -2.56
N TYR A 103 17.86 2.70 -1.87
CA TYR A 103 16.46 3.15 -1.98
C TYR A 103 16.15 3.76 -3.35
N PHE A 104 17.10 4.50 -3.93
CA PHE A 104 16.97 5.08 -5.26
C PHE A 104 16.77 4.02 -6.33
N PHE A 105 17.59 2.96 -6.37
CA PHE A 105 17.44 1.91 -7.37
C PHE A 105 16.12 1.14 -7.25
N ASN A 106 15.63 0.93 -6.03
CA ASN A 106 14.32 0.32 -5.83
C ASN A 106 13.19 1.24 -6.31
N LEU A 107 13.29 2.56 -6.08
CA LEU A 107 12.32 3.52 -6.64
C LEU A 107 12.35 3.53 -8.17
N VAL A 108 13.54 3.57 -8.77
CA VAL A 108 13.71 3.55 -10.21
C VAL A 108 13.16 2.25 -10.80
N PHE A 109 13.40 1.11 -10.16
CA PHE A 109 12.81 -0.16 -10.56
C PHE A 109 11.28 -0.09 -10.57
N GLN A 110 10.65 0.38 -9.49
CA GLN A 110 9.19 0.52 -9.42
C GLN A 110 8.65 1.53 -10.45
N ALA A 111 9.40 2.61 -10.70
CA ALA A 111 9.05 3.62 -11.68
C ALA A 111 9.16 3.14 -13.14
N ILE A 112 9.92 2.08 -13.43
CA ILE A 112 10.11 1.55 -14.79
C ILE A 112 9.23 0.33 -15.04
N SER A 113 9.09 -0.57 -14.06
CA SER A 113 8.52 -1.91 -14.25
C SER A 113 7.06 -1.95 -14.74
N PHE A 114 6.32 -0.85 -14.63
CA PHE A 114 4.94 -0.73 -15.11
C PHE A 114 4.75 0.39 -16.14
N SER A 115 5.80 1.07 -16.58
CA SER A 115 5.71 2.34 -17.34
C SER A 115 5.66 2.20 -18.86
N SER A 116 5.42 0.99 -19.38
CA SER A 116 5.33 0.77 -20.83
C SER A 116 4.21 1.58 -21.49
N TYR A 117 3.12 1.86 -20.76
CA TYR A 117 2.01 2.69 -21.23
C TYR A 117 2.41 4.14 -21.55
N LEU A 118 3.53 4.63 -20.99
CA LEU A 118 4.05 5.97 -21.30
C LEU A 118 4.66 6.04 -22.71
N LEU A 119 5.20 4.92 -23.20
CA LEU A 119 5.90 4.83 -24.49
C LEU A 119 4.96 4.46 -25.64
N THR A 120 3.71 4.10 -25.33
CA THR A 120 2.72 3.69 -26.33
C THR A 120 1.67 4.78 -26.53
N ASP A 121 1.53 5.24 -27.76
CA ASP A 121 0.41 6.09 -28.19
C ASP A 121 -0.56 5.25 -29.04
N TYR A 122 -1.59 4.73 -28.37
CA TYR A 122 -2.65 3.97 -29.02
C TYR A 122 -3.74 4.90 -29.56
N ASP A 123 -4.18 4.69 -30.81
CA ASP A 123 -5.39 5.31 -31.33
C ASP A 123 -6.61 4.79 -30.55
N THR A 124 -7.04 5.60 -29.58
CA THR A 124 -8.01 5.17 -28.58
C THR A 124 -9.35 4.78 -29.19
N GLU A 125 -9.80 5.48 -30.23
CA GLU A 125 -11.09 5.18 -30.87
C GLU A 125 -11.02 3.90 -31.70
N TYR A 126 -9.95 3.74 -32.49
CA TYR A 126 -9.75 2.52 -33.28
C TYR A 126 -9.72 1.26 -32.41
N TYR A 127 -8.98 1.30 -31.32
CA TYR A 127 -8.85 0.15 -30.43
C TYR A 127 -10.08 -0.08 -29.55
N LYS A 128 -10.82 0.95 -29.16
CA LYS A 128 -12.15 0.78 -28.54
C LYS A 128 -13.07 -0.02 -29.45
N ILE A 129 -13.07 0.25 -30.77
CA ILE A 129 -13.84 -0.54 -31.75
C ILE A 129 -13.37 -2.00 -31.81
N ILE A 130 -12.05 -2.25 -31.79
CA ILE A 130 -11.52 -3.62 -31.73
C ILE A 130 -12.01 -4.33 -30.48
N ILE A 131 -11.89 -3.71 -29.31
CA ILE A 131 -12.34 -4.27 -28.03
C ILE A 131 -13.83 -4.63 -28.09
N LEU A 132 -14.67 -3.76 -28.63
CA LEU A 132 -16.11 -4.01 -28.79
C LEU A 132 -16.39 -5.21 -29.70
N LYS A 133 -15.58 -5.43 -30.74
CA LYS A 133 -15.77 -6.53 -31.69
C LYS A 133 -15.22 -7.87 -31.20
N THR A 134 -14.13 -7.86 -30.44
CA THR A 134 -13.35 -9.09 -30.17
C THR A 134 -13.29 -9.47 -28.70
N ILE A 135 -13.43 -8.51 -27.79
CA ILE A 135 -13.21 -8.72 -26.36
C ILE A 135 -14.54 -8.58 -25.62
N SER A 136 -15.17 -7.41 -25.61
CA SER A 136 -16.36 -7.13 -24.80
C SER A 136 -17.40 -6.35 -25.61
N PRO A 137 -18.43 -7.02 -26.16
CA PRO A 137 -19.42 -6.37 -27.02
C PRO A 137 -20.37 -5.41 -26.29
N CYS A 138 -20.55 -5.61 -24.98
CA CYS A 138 -21.41 -4.78 -24.13
C CYS A 138 -20.67 -4.37 -22.85
N PRO A 139 -19.69 -3.44 -22.93
CA PRO A 139 -18.98 -2.97 -21.74
C PRO A 139 -19.84 -2.01 -20.91
N ASP A 140 -19.39 -1.72 -19.69
CA ASP A 140 -19.99 -0.68 -18.84
C ASP A 140 -20.01 0.68 -19.57
N PRO A 141 -21.04 1.53 -19.39
CA PRO A 141 -21.13 2.84 -20.03
C PRO A 141 -19.89 3.73 -19.85
N LEU A 142 -19.16 3.58 -18.74
CA LEU A 142 -17.90 4.29 -18.48
C LEU A 142 -16.84 4.02 -19.54
N PHE A 143 -16.90 2.90 -20.26
CA PHE A 143 -15.99 2.57 -21.35
C PHE A 143 -16.01 3.60 -22.48
N PHE A 144 -17.18 4.17 -22.77
CA PHE A 144 -17.37 5.15 -23.84
C PHE A 144 -16.95 6.56 -23.46
N LYS A 145 -16.60 6.81 -22.19
CA LYS A 145 -16.13 8.11 -21.74
C LYS A 145 -14.82 8.48 -22.44
N LYS A 146 -14.65 9.77 -22.77
CA LYS A 146 -13.42 10.30 -23.39
C LYS A 146 -12.17 10.05 -22.54
N SER A 147 -12.33 10.03 -21.21
CA SER A 147 -11.26 9.76 -20.25
C SER A 147 -10.79 8.30 -20.21
N THR A 148 -11.52 7.40 -20.88
CA THR A 148 -11.15 5.99 -20.96
C THR A 148 -9.97 5.82 -21.91
N HIS A 149 -8.84 5.45 -21.34
CA HIS A 149 -7.56 5.28 -22.01
C HIS A 149 -7.17 3.81 -22.10
N ILE A 150 -6.37 3.47 -23.11
CA ILE A 150 -5.85 2.13 -23.31
C ILE A 150 -4.51 2.02 -22.62
N ILE A 151 -4.40 1.11 -21.66
CA ILE A 151 -3.16 0.81 -20.96
C ILE A 151 -2.29 -0.12 -21.81
N SER A 152 -2.90 -1.17 -22.37
CA SER A 152 -2.19 -2.17 -23.14
C SER A 152 -3.14 -3.02 -23.97
N MET A 153 -2.72 -3.32 -25.20
CA MET A 153 -3.35 -4.32 -26.07
C MET A 153 -3.09 -5.76 -25.63
N LYS A 154 -2.18 -5.97 -24.66
CA LYS A 154 -1.86 -7.27 -24.06
C LYS A 154 -1.93 -7.14 -22.53
N PRO A 155 -3.13 -7.15 -21.93
CA PRO A 155 -3.32 -6.95 -20.49
C PRO A 155 -2.57 -7.98 -19.64
N ILE A 156 -2.34 -9.19 -20.17
CA ILE A 156 -1.56 -10.22 -19.49
C ILE A 156 -0.11 -9.81 -19.24
N ILE A 157 0.52 -9.05 -20.15
CA ILE A 157 1.91 -8.57 -19.96
C ILE A 157 1.95 -7.58 -18.80
N VAL A 158 0.93 -6.71 -18.72
CA VAL A 158 0.76 -5.73 -17.64
C VAL A 158 0.55 -6.44 -16.30
N ALA A 159 -0.29 -7.48 -16.26
CA ALA A 159 -0.51 -8.30 -15.08
C ALA A 159 0.77 -9.02 -14.62
N LEU A 160 1.53 -9.61 -15.54
CA LEU A 160 2.82 -10.26 -15.24
C LEU A 160 3.85 -9.26 -14.70
N ALA A 161 3.90 -8.04 -15.25
CA ALA A 161 4.79 -6.99 -14.77
C ALA A 161 4.45 -6.58 -13.32
N VAL A 162 3.16 -6.42 -12.99
CA VAL A 162 2.70 -6.17 -11.61
C VAL A 162 3.08 -7.34 -10.70
N LEU A 163 2.88 -8.59 -11.14
CA LEU A 163 3.25 -9.77 -10.37
C LEU A 163 4.76 -9.82 -10.06
N ILE A 164 5.61 -9.50 -11.04
CA ILE A 164 7.07 -9.40 -10.85
C ILE A 164 7.41 -8.32 -9.83
N CYS A 165 6.78 -7.13 -9.90
CA CYS A 165 7.01 -6.07 -8.92
C CYS A 165 6.65 -6.51 -7.49
N LEU A 166 5.49 -7.15 -7.33
CA LEU A 166 5.04 -7.67 -6.04
C LEU A 166 5.97 -8.78 -5.52
N LEU A 167 6.46 -9.65 -6.41
CA LEU A 167 7.40 -10.71 -6.06
C LEU A 167 8.75 -10.13 -5.59
N VAL A 168 9.29 -9.14 -6.28
CA VAL A 168 10.54 -8.46 -5.88
C VAL A 168 10.36 -7.80 -4.51
N LEU A 169 9.25 -7.09 -4.30
CA LEU A 169 8.93 -6.49 -3.00
C LEU A 169 8.82 -7.56 -1.89
N ALA A 170 8.13 -8.66 -2.17
CA ALA A 170 7.94 -9.76 -1.23
C ALA A 170 9.27 -10.46 -0.88
N LEU A 171 10.15 -10.68 -1.86
CA LEU A 171 11.46 -11.28 -1.63
C LEU A 171 12.36 -10.37 -0.79
N GLN A 172 12.43 -9.07 -1.09
CA GLN A 172 13.24 -8.11 -0.33
C GLN A 172 12.75 -7.96 1.11
N THR A 173 11.44 -7.76 1.29
CA THR A 173 10.84 -7.63 2.63
C THR A 173 10.93 -8.94 3.40
N GLY A 174 10.67 -10.06 2.73
CA GLY A 174 10.78 -11.42 3.26
C GLY A 174 12.19 -11.72 3.75
N PHE A 175 13.24 -11.32 3.01
CA PHE A 175 14.62 -11.44 3.46
C PHE A 175 14.85 -10.75 4.82
N PHE A 176 14.47 -9.47 4.95
CA PHE A 176 14.65 -8.73 6.20
C PHE A 176 13.85 -9.34 7.35
N ILE A 177 12.63 -9.81 7.09
CA ILE A 177 11.76 -10.46 8.08
C ILE A 177 12.38 -11.77 8.55
N LEU A 178 12.64 -12.70 7.64
CA LEU A 178 13.12 -14.05 7.96
C LEU A 178 14.47 -14.00 8.66
N HIS A 179 15.38 -13.15 8.17
CA HIS A 179 16.69 -12.98 8.79
C HIS A 179 16.58 -12.36 10.19
N SER A 180 15.66 -11.40 10.38
CA SER A 180 15.40 -10.84 11.72
C SER A 180 14.82 -11.87 12.68
N ILE A 181 13.88 -12.71 12.23
CA ILE A 181 13.28 -13.79 13.02
C ILE A 181 14.36 -14.80 13.39
N TYR A 182 15.20 -15.22 12.44
CA TYR A 182 16.29 -16.16 12.68
C TYR A 182 17.20 -15.68 13.81
N HIS A 183 17.63 -14.42 13.74
CA HIS A 183 18.51 -13.85 14.76
C HIS A 183 17.81 -13.60 16.12
N LEU A 184 16.51 -13.34 16.11
CA LEU A 184 15.73 -13.15 17.34
C LEU A 184 15.31 -14.45 18.00
N VAL A 185 15.26 -15.58 17.28
CA VAL A 185 14.82 -16.87 17.82
C VAL A 185 15.99 -17.81 18.05
N TYR A 186 16.88 -17.95 17.07
CA TYR A 186 17.91 -18.98 17.06
C TYR A 186 19.31 -18.44 17.36
N ALA A 187 19.70 -17.27 16.83
CA ALA A 187 21.03 -16.72 17.12
C ALA A 187 21.12 -16.30 18.60
N PHE A 188 21.88 -17.06 19.39
CA PHE A 188 22.14 -16.75 20.78
C PHE A 188 23.23 -15.68 20.87
N ASN A 189 22.98 -14.61 21.62
CA ASN A 189 24.00 -13.62 21.92
C ASN A 189 23.82 -13.10 23.34
N ILE A 190 24.86 -13.29 24.15
CA ILE A 190 24.92 -12.90 25.57
C ILE A 190 24.75 -11.39 25.75
N SER A 191 25.08 -10.58 24.72
CA SER A 191 24.99 -9.11 24.78
C SER A 191 23.56 -8.55 24.76
N ILE A 192 22.54 -9.34 24.44
CA ILE A 192 21.14 -8.89 24.42
C ILE A 192 20.39 -9.49 25.61
N SER A 193 19.93 -8.62 26.52
CA SER A 193 19.05 -9.05 27.63
C SER A 193 17.76 -9.72 27.14
N ARG A 194 17.26 -10.69 27.90
CA ARG A 194 15.99 -11.39 27.63
C ARG A 194 14.83 -10.41 27.38
N ASN A 195 14.73 -9.34 28.18
CA ASN A 195 13.70 -8.31 28.01
C ASN A 195 13.82 -7.57 26.67
N THR A 196 15.02 -7.20 26.25
CA THR A 196 15.22 -6.51 24.95
C THR A 196 14.84 -7.41 23.78
N ARG A 197 15.20 -8.70 23.86
CA ARG A 197 14.85 -9.71 22.85
C ARG A 197 13.33 -9.91 22.75
N GLN A 198 12.64 -9.99 23.90
CA GLN A 198 11.18 -10.09 23.92
C GLN A 198 10.49 -8.85 23.33
N LEU A 199 10.99 -7.65 23.62
CA LEU A 199 10.49 -6.41 23.03
C LEU A 199 10.68 -6.39 21.51
N GLN A 200 11.84 -6.82 21.00
CA GLN A 200 12.09 -6.91 19.56
C GLN A 200 11.17 -7.93 18.87
N LYS A 201 10.94 -9.10 19.47
CA LYS A 201 9.98 -10.10 18.97
C LYS A 201 8.57 -9.53 18.87
N LYS A 202 8.07 -8.93 19.95
CA LYS A 202 6.73 -8.31 19.98
C LYS A 202 6.60 -7.23 18.89
N PHE A 203 7.62 -6.40 18.71
CA PHE A 203 7.61 -5.35 17.70
C PHE A 203 7.56 -5.89 16.27
N ILE A 204 8.34 -6.93 15.94
CA ILE A 204 8.28 -7.55 14.60
C ILE A 204 6.92 -8.19 14.36
N ILE A 205 6.34 -8.87 15.35
CA ILE A 205 5.00 -9.44 15.24
C ILE A 205 3.97 -8.33 14.95
N SER A 206 4.03 -7.19 15.65
CA SER A 206 3.16 -6.04 15.38
C SER A 206 3.30 -5.52 13.95
N LEU A 207 4.53 -5.46 13.42
CA LEU A 207 4.76 -5.06 12.03
C LEU A 207 4.23 -6.07 11.01
N LEU A 208 4.39 -7.37 11.29
CA LEU A 208 3.87 -8.42 10.43
C LEU A 208 2.35 -8.36 10.36
N ILE A 209 1.67 -8.18 11.49
CA ILE A 209 0.22 -7.99 11.52
C ILE A 209 -0.18 -6.76 10.70
N GLN A 210 0.51 -5.64 10.92
CA GLN A 210 0.24 -4.37 10.25
C GLN A 210 0.41 -4.42 8.73
N VAL A 211 1.37 -5.21 8.22
CA VAL A 211 1.63 -5.32 6.78
C VAL A 211 0.86 -6.47 6.16
N THR A 212 0.82 -7.65 6.78
CA THR A 212 0.21 -8.83 6.18
C THR A 212 -1.32 -8.71 6.07
N ILE A 213 -2.01 -8.11 7.05
CA ILE A 213 -3.48 -8.00 7.00
C ILE A 213 -3.95 -7.19 5.77
N PRO A 214 -3.47 -5.95 5.53
CA PRO A 214 -3.83 -5.21 4.32
C PRO A 214 -3.46 -5.94 3.03
N PHE A 215 -2.27 -6.55 2.97
CA PHE A 215 -1.81 -7.26 1.79
C PHE A 215 -2.62 -8.53 1.50
N ALA A 216 -3.09 -9.25 2.51
CA ALA A 216 -3.93 -10.43 2.31
C ALA A 216 -5.29 -10.06 1.72
N ILE A 217 -5.89 -8.95 2.21
CA ILE A 217 -7.20 -8.47 1.74
C ILE A 217 -7.12 -7.97 0.29
N VAL A 218 -6.00 -7.36 -0.11
CA VAL A 218 -5.75 -6.93 -1.49
C VAL A 218 -5.33 -8.11 -2.39
N GLY A 219 -4.50 -9.01 -1.86
CA GLY A 219 -3.86 -10.08 -2.62
C GLY A 219 -4.85 -11.12 -3.14
N PHE A 220 -5.89 -11.45 -2.37
CA PHE A 220 -6.92 -12.39 -2.79
C PHE A 220 -7.68 -11.94 -4.06
N PRO A 221 -8.35 -10.76 -4.10
CA PRO A 221 -9.05 -10.33 -5.30
C PRO A 221 -8.09 -10.01 -6.47
N LEU A 222 -6.87 -9.54 -6.18
CA LEU A 222 -5.85 -9.34 -7.21
C LEU A 222 -5.42 -10.65 -7.88
N GLY A 223 -5.19 -11.71 -7.09
CA GLY A 223 -4.82 -13.02 -7.61
C GLY A 223 -5.92 -13.64 -8.48
N LEU A 224 -7.18 -13.51 -8.05
CA LEU A 224 -8.34 -13.91 -8.86
C LEU A 224 -8.41 -13.10 -10.17
N SER A 225 -8.20 -11.79 -10.13
CA SER A 225 -8.18 -10.91 -11.31
C SER A 225 -7.11 -11.30 -12.33
N ILE A 226 -5.91 -11.69 -11.86
CA ILE A 226 -4.83 -12.18 -12.72
C ILE A 226 -5.22 -13.52 -13.36
N LEU A 227 -5.79 -14.44 -12.58
CA LEU A 227 -6.27 -15.74 -13.08
C LEU A 227 -7.36 -15.57 -14.14
N THR A 228 -8.39 -14.75 -13.89
CA THR A 228 -9.45 -14.53 -14.88
C THR A 228 -8.91 -13.86 -16.14
N THR A 229 -7.96 -12.93 -16.03
CA THR A 229 -7.28 -12.33 -17.18
C THR A 229 -6.50 -13.38 -17.99
N PHE A 230 -5.83 -14.32 -17.34
CA PHE A 230 -5.10 -15.40 -18.00
C PHE A 230 -6.02 -16.35 -18.77
N PHE A 231 -7.19 -16.68 -18.21
CA PHE A 231 -8.19 -17.53 -18.87
C PHE A 231 -9.14 -16.76 -19.81
N GLY A 232 -8.97 -15.44 -19.96
CA GLY A 232 -9.85 -14.61 -20.79
C GLY A 232 -11.28 -14.43 -20.23
N ILE A 233 -11.49 -14.74 -18.95
CA ILE A 233 -12.79 -14.61 -18.27
C ILE A 233 -13.03 -13.14 -17.92
N GLN A 234 -14.13 -12.59 -18.42
CA GLN A 234 -14.52 -11.22 -18.11
C GLN A 234 -15.36 -11.15 -16.84
N SER A 235 -14.93 -10.33 -15.89
CA SER A 235 -15.72 -9.99 -14.72
C SER A 235 -15.43 -8.57 -14.28
N GLN A 236 -16.30 -7.64 -14.68
CA GLN A 236 -16.20 -6.25 -14.21
C GLN A 236 -16.43 -6.17 -12.69
N VAL A 237 -17.26 -7.07 -12.14
CA VAL A 237 -17.46 -7.19 -10.69
C VAL A 237 -16.15 -7.48 -9.97
N LEU A 238 -15.37 -8.44 -10.47
CA LEU A 238 -14.07 -8.81 -9.87
C LEU A 238 -13.04 -7.69 -10.01
N ALA A 239 -13.03 -6.98 -11.14
CA ALA A 239 -12.22 -5.79 -11.33
C ALA A 239 -12.57 -4.72 -10.29
N CYS A 240 -13.85 -4.37 -10.17
CA CYS A 240 -14.31 -3.40 -9.18
C CYS A 240 -13.97 -3.83 -7.75
N GLN A 241 -14.18 -5.10 -7.38
CA GLN A 241 -13.81 -5.63 -6.07
C GLN A 241 -12.31 -5.51 -5.78
N THR A 242 -11.46 -5.77 -6.78
CA THR A 242 -9.99 -5.65 -6.64
C THR A 242 -9.57 -4.21 -6.38
N PHE A 243 -10.11 -3.27 -7.16
CA PHE A 243 -9.78 -1.85 -7.00
C PHE A 243 -10.41 -1.25 -5.75
N LEU A 244 -11.58 -1.72 -5.30
CA LEU A 244 -12.16 -1.37 -4.00
C LEU A 244 -11.30 -1.89 -2.84
N ALA A 245 -10.85 -3.15 -2.89
CA ALA A 245 -9.95 -3.71 -1.89
C ALA A 245 -8.62 -2.93 -1.83
N LEU A 246 -8.09 -2.53 -2.99
CA LEU A 246 -6.92 -1.67 -3.10
C LEU A 246 -7.18 -0.27 -2.50
N GLY A 247 -8.35 0.34 -2.74
CA GLY A 247 -8.72 1.62 -2.15
C GLY A 247 -8.94 1.58 -0.63
N MET A 248 -9.34 0.44 -0.08
CA MET A 248 -9.52 0.26 1.37
C MET A 248 -8.24 -0.13 2.12
N HIS A 249 -7.13 -0.40 1.40
CA HIS A 249 -5.94 -1.00 2.02
C HIS A 249 -5.34 -0.12 3.12
N GLY A 250 -5.28 1.20 2.96
CA GLY A 250 -4.68 2.07 3.96
C GLY A 250 -5.59 2.34 5.15
N PHE A 251 -6.92 2.31 4.99
CA PHE A 251 -7.86 2.27 6.11
C PHE A 251 -7.62 1.02 6.98
N ILE A 252 -7.53 -0.15 6.35
CA ILE A 252 -7.23 -1.43 7.02
C ILE A 252 -5.84 -1.39 7.67
N ALA A 253 -4.85 -0.81 7.00
CA ALA A 253 -3.49 -0.68 7.52
C ALA A 253 -3.44 0.23 8.75
N SER A 254 -4.23 1.31 8.76
CA SER A 254 -4.33 2.24 9.89
C SER A 254 -4.98 1.58 11.11
N ILE A 255 -6.06 0.81 10.92
CA ILE A 255 -6.67 0.01 11.99
C ILE A 255 -5.67 -1.01 12.52
N SER A 256 -5.02 -1.75 11.62
CA SER A 256 -4.02 -2.77 11.98
C SER A 256 -2.86 -2.15 12.75
N PHE A 257 -2.42 -0.94 12.39
CA PHE A 257 -1.43 -0.17 13.13
C PHE A 257 -1.89 0.16 14.55
N ILE A 258 -3.08 0.76 14.71
CA ILE A 258 -3.61 1.12 16.04
C ILE A 258 -3.72 -0.11 16.94
N ILE A 259 -4.25 -1.23 16.44
CA ILE A 259 -4.44 -2.44 17.23
C ILE A 259 -3.10 -3.07 17.65
N SER A 260 -2.11 -3.04 16.75
CA SER A 260 -0.84 -3.75 16.93
C SER A 260 0.17 -3.05 17.84
N HIS A 261 0.04 -1.72 18.03
CA HIS A 261 0.98 -0.93 18.81
C HIS A 261 0.36 -0.47 20.13
N LYS A 262 0.71 -1.16 21.24
CA LYS A 262 0.13 -0.92 22.57
C LYS A 262 0.11 0.55 22.99
N GLU A 263 1.24 1.26 22.87
CA GLU A 263 1.34 2.68 23.26
C GLU A 263 0.33 3.56 22.50
N ILE A 264 0.10 3.25 21.23
CA ILE A 264 -0.81 3.98 20.35
C ILE A 264 -2.26 3.60 20.67
N ARG A 265 -2.54 2.30 20.80
CA ARG A 265 -3.86 1.80 21.17
C ARG A 265 -4.35 2.41 22.48
N ASP A 266 -3.53 2.37 23.53
CA ASP A 266 -3.90 2.85 24.85
C ASP A 266 -4.17 4.36 24.83
N TYR A 267 -3.38 5.12 24.06
CA TYR A 267 -3.59 6.55 23.84
C TYR A 267 -4.88 6.85 23.06
N THR A 268 -5.11 6.20 21.93
CA THR A 268 -6.31 6.37 21.09
C THR A 268 -7.58 6.01 21.85
N MET A 269 -7.56 4.91 22.61
CA MET A 269 -8.68 4.52 23.48
C MET A 269 -8.90 5.53 24.60
N GLY A 270 -7.84 6.09 25.19
CA GLY A 270 -7.94 7.16 26.18
C GLY A 270 -8.64 8.41 25.64
N LEU A 271 -8.33 8.82 24.40
CA LEU A 271 -9.01 9.92 23.71
C LEU A 271 -10.48 9.59 23.44
N PHE A 272 -10.75 8.39 22.94
CA PHE A 272 -12.12 7.92 22.68
C PHE A 272 -12.98 7.96 23.95
N TRP A 273 -12.50 7.38 25.05
CA TRP A 273 -13.20 7.41 26.34
C TRP A 273 -13.37 8.82 26.92
N LYS A 274 -12.46 9.75 26.61
CA LYS A 274 -12.61 11.16 26.98
C LYS A 274 -13.72 11.82 26.17
N ALA A 275 -13.75 11.60 24.85
CA ALA A 275 -14.79 12.14 23.97
C ALA A 275 -16.19 11.60 24.33
N VAL A 276 -16.31 10.29 24.58
CA VAL A 276 -17.56 9.66 25.04
C VAL A 276 -18.04 10.28 26.36
N ARG A 277 -17.14 10.50 27.31
CA ARG A 277 -17.48 11.15 28.59
C ARG A 277 -17.94 12.59 28.42
N VAL A 278 -17.30 13.36 27.54
CA VAL A 278 -17.73 14.74 27.22
C VAL A 278 -19.11 14.75 26.58
N ASN A 279 -19.36 13.87 25.62
CA ASN A 279 -20.65 13.79 24.94
C ASN A 279 -21.78 13.38 25.90
N LYS A 280 -21.54 12.40 26.78
CA LYS A 280 -22.50 12.01 27.83
C LYS A 280 -22.79 13.15 28.81
N LYS A 281 -21.77 13.93 29.18
CA LYS A 281 -21.96 15.12 30.03
C LYS A 281 -22.77 16.20 29.33
N MET A 282 -22.58 16.39 28.03
CA MET A 282 -23.30 17.37 27.22
C MET A 282 -24.77 16.97 27.02
N SER A 283 -25.06 15.70 26.72
CA SER A 283 -26.43 15.15 26.67
C SER A 283 -27.16 15.38 27.99
N ASN A 284 -26.53 15.05 29.13
CA ASN A 284 -27.13 15.24 30.44
C ASN A 284 -27.41 16.72 30.80
N VAL A 285 -26.68 17.68 30.21
CA VAL A 285 -26.92 19.12 30.41
C VAL A 285 -28.05 19.62 29.50
N ILE A 286 -28.18 19.06 28.30
CA ILE A 286 -29.29 19.35 27.39
C ILE A 286 -30.59 18.78 27.96
N ASP A 287 -30.58 17.54 28.45
CA ASP A 287 -31.76 16.91 29.06
C ASP A 287 -32.24 17.63 30.32
N THR A 288 -31.37 18.28 31.09
CA THR A 288 -31.77 19.08 32.26
C THR A 288 -32.23 20.50 31.92
N SER A 289 -31.90 21.02 30.74
CA SER A 289 -32.32 22.36 30.30
C SER A 289 -33.66 22.38 29.54
N PHE A 290 -34.20 21.22 29.16
CA PHE A 290 -35.56 21.06 28.63
C PHE A 290 -36.61 20.68 29.68
N VAL A 291 -36.25 20.62 30.97
CA VAL A 291 -37.14 20.29 32.10
C VAL A 291 -37.48 21.54 32.95
N ILE A 292 -37.26 22.74 32.41
CA ILE A 292 -37.67 24.03 33.02
C ILE A 292 -38.63 24.71 32.05
#